data_AF-A0A9P3H9F3-F1
#
_entry.id   AF-A0A9P3H9F3-F1
#
_cell.length_a   1.000
_cell.length_b   1.000
_cell.length_c   1.000
_cell.angle_alpha   90.00
_cell.angle_beta   90.00
_cell.angle_gamma   90.00
#
_symmetry.space_group_name_H-M   'P 1'
#
loop_
_entity.id
_entity.type
_entity.pdbx_description
1 polymer ?
#
loop_
_entity_poly.entity_id
_entity_poly.type
_entity_poly.pdbx_seq_one_letter_code
_entity_poly.pdbx_strand_id
1 'polypeptide(L)'
;MSFTPPDPTVFYPIPPGQLPPGFVPPAPGIAVRGIPIVVPVGLEMLISPEGFPVFVPDRSLGNATAHSSPSTPKHANVNTTTPTPTPPSRHNTISSQHSSHHLQTQQQQFTPPPPVPSMPMPVPHHVPPHQQQQHVSMPMPMPMPHQPGFNVPPPPPPSAATAAPPGVGLTFASIVASFRTSSESVSAWTFYSLGLNTFPGQKEIAITLRQRPGQYTLETMQPIMYQLYQQMNQQILSNRRPLLAGDIFPCRLQTPDMGPKDMAILLIHGPPEVKSSLPEQNRDVLYGLMATLDEMAVFAKYGAARCLTNMGSELETWPVPLWSDWSRPSLVKLDHFRGSLTERVSVLPTRNIVATLDTVSHRLTLVISGSALELIQADLQRFPPNSPHHHFISDVVRVTFLLDLDAGAQAYLTWRTGQDAPAIFNARPNPTSYHGCWVSLTGIGQEEEQSQVHKEGISSREDGIELKMRSSTWERLYQALMSKTPATVPVGSETVQISYA
;
A
#
# COMPACT_ATOMS: atom_id res chain seq x y z
N MET A 1 30.53 -6.33 17.63
CA MET A 1 31.42 -6.47 16.45
C MET A 1 32.21 -5.18 16.33
N SER A 2 33.54 -5.25 16.34
CA SER A 2 34.42 -4.07 16.21
C SER A 2 34.42 -3.60 14.75
N PHE A 3 34.13 -2.33 14.52
CA PHE A 3 34.23 -1.70 13.21
C PHE A 3 35.71 -1.46 12.90
N THR A 4 36.22 -2.14 11.87
CA THR A 4 37.56 -1.87 11.34
C THR A 4 37.39 -0.83 10.23
N PRO A 5 37.96 0.38 10.37
CA PRO A 5 37.87 1.38 9.30
C PRO A 5 38.58 0.89 8.04
N PRO A 6 38.08 1.25 6.84
CA PRO A 6 38.69 0.86 5.59
C PRO A 6 40.11 1.44 5.46
N ASP A 7 40.99 0.65 4.86
CA ASP A 7 42.39 1.00 4.63
C ASP A 7 42.48 2.27 3.76
N PRO A 8 43.14 3.35 4.23
CA PRO A 8 43.26 4.61 3.50
C PRO A 8 44.12 4.51 2.23
N THR A 9 44.79 3.38 1.99
CA THR A 9 45.59 3.12 0.79
C THR A 9 44.83 2.35 -0.30
N VAL A 10 43.61 1.91 -0.02
CA VAL A 10 42.79 1.13 -0.96
C VAL A 10 41.78 2.02 -1.67
N PHE A 11 41.85 2.02 -3.00
CA PHE A 11 40.93 2.75 -3.87
C PHE A 11 39.59 2.00 -3.98
N TYR A 12 38.49 2.65 -3.62
CA TYR A 12 37.14 2.10 -3.77
C TYR A 12 36.45 2.77 -4.97
N PRO A 13 36.37 2.11 -6.13
CA PRO A 13 35.72 2.72 -7.29
C PRO A 13 34.22 2.90 -7.04
N ILE A 14 33.70 4.07 -7.42
CA ILE A 14 32.25 4.32 -7.47
C ILE A 14 31.65 3.40 -8.56
N PRO A 15 30.61 2.62 -8.27
CA PRO A 15 29.97 1.77 -9.27
C PRO A 15 29.46 2.58 -10.47
N PRO A 16 29.56 2.06 -11.70
CA PRO A 16 29.03 2.73 -12.89
C PRO A 16 27.53 3.03 -12.72
N GLY A 17 27.10 4.26 -12.99
CA GLY A 17 25.68 4.66 -13.02
C GLY A 17 25.20 5.60 -11.91
N GLN A 18 26.06 6.03 -10.98
CA GLN A 18 25.66 6.98 -9.91
C GLN A 18 25.89 8.47 -10.25
N LEU A 19 26.45 8.79 -11.41
CA LEU A 19 26.62 10.18 -11.86
C LEU A 19 25.52 10.56 -12.87
N PRO A 20 24.93 11.77 -12.80
CA PRO A 20 23.94 12.23 -13.77
C PRO A 20 24.48 12.17 -15.20
N PRO A 21 23.66 11.84 -16.21
CA PRO A 21 24.05 11.92 -17.61
C PRO A 21 24.56 13.33 -17.95
N GLY A 22 25.78 13.44 -18.48
CA GLY A 22 26.41 14.73 -18.83
C GLY A 22 27.26 15.37 -17.73
N PHE A 23 27.48 14.70 -16.59
CA PHE A 23 28.43 15.17 -15.59
C PHE A 23 29.87 15.15 -16.12
N VAL A 24 30.46 16.32 -16.28
CA VAL A 24 31.90 16.51 -16.54
C VAL A 24 32.53 16.95 -15.21
N PRO A 25 33.44 16.16 -14.62
CA PRO A 25 34.11 16.59 -13.39
C PRO A 25 34.90 17.88 -13.66
N PRO A 26 34.85 18.87 -12.75
CA PRO A 26 35.64 20.09 -12.89
C PRO A 26 37.14 19.76 -12.83
N ALA A 27 37.96 20.65 -13.41
CA ALA A 27 39.40 20.49 -13.39
C ALA A 27 39.95 20.37 -11.96
N PRO A 28 41.04 19.62 -11.74
CA PRO A 28 41.63 19.44 -10.41
C PRO A 28 41.94 20.78 -9.73
N GLY A 29 41.53 20.93 -8.46
CA GLY A 29 41.76 22.14 -7.67
C GLY A 29 40.65 23.20 -7.66
N ILE A 30 39.51 22.95 -8.33
CA ILE A 30 38.35 23.85 -8.32
C ILE A 30 37.38 23.47 -7.18
N ALA A 31 37.13 24.39 -6.25
CA ALA A 31 36.12 24.22 -5.20
C ALA A 31 34.71 24.31 -5.80
N VAL A 32 33.93 23.23 -5.69
CA VAL A 32 32.56 23.16 -6.20
C VAL A 32 31.60 23.66 -5.13
N ARG A 33 31.04 24.87 -5.31
CA ARG A 33 29.88 25.34 -4.52
C ARG A 33 28.61 25.13 -5.34
N GLY A 34 27.63 24.40 -4.79
CA GLY A 34 26.27 24.35 -5.34
C GLY A 34 25.72 22.98 -5.73
N ILE A 35 26.46 21.88 -5.51
CA ILE A 35 25.90 20.52 -5.64
C ILE A 35 25.66 19.98 -4.22
N PRO A 36 24.42 19.61 -3.83
CA PRO A 36 24.18 19.00 -2.53
C PRO A 36 24.72 17.57 -2.54
N ILE A 37 25.95 17.40 -2.07
CA ILE A 37 26.55 16.10 -1.79
C ILE A 37 26.49 15.89 -0.28
N VAL A 38 25.88 14.79 0.16
CA VAL A 38 25.82 14.43 1.58
C VAL A 38 27.20 13.95 2.01
N VAL A 39 27.90 14.76 2.80
CA VAL A 39 29.18 14.40 3.42
C VAL A 39 28.90 13.76 4.79
N PRO A 40 29.38 12.54 5.07
CA PRO A 40 29.22 11.94 6.39
C PRO A 40 29.84 12.81 7.48
N VAL A 41 29.19 12.88 8.65
CA VAL A 41 29.66 13.65 9.81
C VAL A 41 31.07 13.20 10.20
N GLY A 42 32.01 14.14 10.31
CA GLY A 42 33.41 13.88 10.66
C GLY A 42 34.36 13.62 9.48
N LEU A 43 33.86 13.72 8.24
CA LEU A 43 34.68 13.66 7.02
C LEU A 43 34.63 14.99 6.26
N GLU A 44 35.73 15.35 5.61
CA GLU A 44 35.83 16.40 4.61
C GLU A 44 35.87 15.74 3.21
N MET A 45 35.20 16.33 2.22
CA MET A 45 35.23 15.84 0.84
C MET A 45 36.27 16.65 0.04
N LEU A 46 37.32 15.97 -0.43
CA LEU A 46 38.32 16.51 -1.35
C LEU A 46 38.08 15.97 -2.77
N ILE A 47 38.61 16.64 -3.80
CA ILE A 47 38.61 16.13 -5.18
C ILE A 47 40.03 15.65 -5.49
N SER A 48 40.18 14.39 -5.91
CA SER A 48 41.48 13.82 -6.29
C SER A 48 42.04 14.50 -7.55
N PRO A 49 43.35 14.36 -7.84
CA PRO A 49 43.95 14.83 -9.09
C PRO A 49 43.27 14.28 -10.36
N GLU A 50 42.58 13.15 -10.24
CA GLU A 50 41.83 12.47 -11.30
C GLU A 50 40.34 12.88 -11.35
N GLY A 51 39.91 13.83 -10.50
CA GLY A 51 38.57 14.41 -10.52
C GLY A 51 37.51 13.65 -9.70
N PHE A 52 37.91 12.69 -8.86
CA PHE A 52 36.98 11.90 -8.04
C PHE A 52 36.81 12.49 -6.63
N PRO A 53 35.60 12.52 -6.06
CA PRO A 53 35.41 12.90 -4.67
C PRO A 53 36.01 11.84 -3.73
N VAL A 54 36.82 12.27 -2.77
CA VAL A 54 37.47 11.45 -1.74
C VAL A 54 37.11 12.01 -0.37
N PHE A 55 36.64 11.15 0.53
CA PHE A 55 36.32 11.55 1.90
C PHE A 55 37.50 11.29 2.82
N VAL A 56 37.98 12.33 3.50
CA VAL A 56 39.09 12.24 4.46
C VAL A 56 38.61 12.63 5.85
N PRO A 57 39.11 12.02 6.93
CA PRO A 57 38.78 12.44 8.30
C PRO A 57 39.11 13.92 8.53
N ASP A 58 38.19 14.63 9.17
CA ASP A 58 38.34 16.05 9.49
C ASP A 58 39.61 16.28 10.33
N ARG A 59 40.53 17.11 9.82
CA ARG A 59 41.82 17.39 10.47
C ARG A 59 41.71 18.38 11.64
N SER A 60 40.51 18.85 11.97
CA SER A 60 40.30 19.78 13.08
C SER A 60 40.08 19.07 14.42
N LEU A 61 41.17 18.80 15.14
CA LEU A 61 41.34 18.91 16.61
C LEU A 61 42.60 18.16 17.06
N GLY A 62 43.75 18.78 16.82
CA GLY A 62 45.02 18.37 17.40
C GLY A 62 45.72 19.59 18.00
N ASN A 63 45.24 20.08 19.14
CA ASN A 63 46.01 20.95 20.03
C ASN A 63 45.40 20.93 21.44
N ALA A 64 45.93 20.06 22.30
CA ALA A 64 45.95 20.26 23.75
C ALA A 64 47.01 19.36 24.39
N THR A 65 48.10 20.01 24.76
CA THR A 65 49.15 19.66 25.75
C THR A 65 48.72 18.72 26.88
N ALA A 66 49.48 17.63 27.06
CA ALA A 66 49.48 16.81 28.26
C ALA A 66 50.69 17.14 29.14
N HIS A 67 50.44 17.64 30.35
CA HIS A 67 51.40 17.64 31.45
C HIS A 67 51.22 16.39 32.32
N SER A 68 52.38 15.90 32.76
CA SER A 68 52.68 14.75 33.60
C SER A 68 52.13 14.79 35.03
N SER A 69 51.71 13.64 35.58
CA SER A 69 52.34 12.94 36.74
C SER A 69 51.34 12.21 37.66
N PRO A 70 51.79 11.17 38.41
CA PRO A 70 50.97 10.02 38.79
C PRO A 70 50.62 9.97 40.29
N SER A 71 49.59 9.20 40.66
CA SER A 71 49.53 8.54 41.97
C SER A 71 48.57 7.34 42.00
N THR A 72 48.92 6.42 42.88
CA THR A 72 48.59 5.01 43.06
C THR A 72 47.28 4.76 43.86
N PRO A 73 46.83 3.50 44.07
CA PRO A 73 45.42 3.11 44.13
C PRO A 73 44.88 2.95 45.56
N LYS A 74 43.55 2.95 45.70
CA LYS A 74 42.85 2.32 46.84
C LYS A 74 41.50 1.69 46.45
N HIS A 75 41.30 0.51 47.02
CA HIS A 75 40.08 -0.30 47.09
C HIS A 75 38.83 0.46 47.53
N ALA A 76 37.67 0.08 47.00
CA ALA A 76 36.45 -0.13 47.77
C ALA A 76 35.39 -0.93 46.98
N ASN A 77 34.91 -2.01 47.59
CA ASN A 77 33.67 -2.73 47.27
C ASN A 77 32.46 -1.81 47.30
N VAL A 78 31.56 -1.89 46.30
CA VAL A 78 30.13 -1.64 46.47
C VAL A 78 29.33 -2.52 45.49
N ASN A 79 28.37 -3.25 46.05
CA ASN A 79 27.28 -3.95 45.36
C ASN A 79 26.36 -2.94 44.65
N THR A 80 26.04 -3.19 43.38
CA THR A 80 24.87 -2.56 42.77
C THR A 80 24.23 -3.48 41.72
N THR A 81 22.95 -3.76 41.96
CA THR A 81 21.96 -4.41 41.13
C THR A 81 21.85 -3.78 39.74
N THR A 82 21.83 -4.63 38.71
CA THR A 82 21.56 -4.31 37.31
C THR A 82 20.07 -4.06 37.05
N PRO A 83 19.70 -2.93 36.41
CA PRO A 83 18.46 -2.83 35.65
C PRO A 83 18.73 -3.00 34.15
N THR A 84 17.80 -3.70 33.52
CA THR A 84 17.69 -4.01 32.09
C THR A 84 17.52 -2.73 31.24
N PRO A 85 18.19 -2.58 30.08
CA PRO A 85 17.95 -1.46 29.19
C PRO A 85 16.75 -1.71 28.27
N THR A 86 15.77 -0.82 28.32
CA THR A 86 14.71 -0.62 27.32
C THR A 86 15.30 -0.10 26.01
N PRO A 87 14.78 -0.51 24.84
CA PRO A 87 15.24 0.00 23.54
C PRO A 87 14.71 1.42 23.25
N PRO A 88 15.42 2.23 22.45
CA PRO A 88 15.03 3.60 22.16
C PRO A 88 13.91 3.67 21.09
N SER A 89 12.83 4.40 21.42
CA SER A 89 11.80 4.82 20.47
C SER A 89 12.37 5.85 19.48
N ARG A 90 12.29 5.56 18.17
CA ARG A 90 12.60 6.52 17.10
C ARG A 90 11.35 7.37 16.82
N HIS A 91 11.40 8.64 17.19
CA HIS A 91 10.49 9.67 16.66
C HIS A 91 11.17 10.34 15.45
N ASN A 92 10.56 10.21 14.26
CA ASN A 92 10.81 11.11 13.14
C ASN A 92 9.57 12.00 12.99
N THR A 93 9.63 13.20 13.54
CA THR A 93 8.64 14.26 13.31
C THR A 93 9.30 15.32 12.43
N ILE A 94 8.92 15.39 11.16
CA ILE A 94 9.22 16.54 10.30
C ILE A 94 8.11 17.56 10.54
N SER A 95 8.43 18.59 11.33
CA SER A 95 7.55 19.73 11.57
C SER A 95 7.50 20.61 10.32
N SER A 96 6.37 20.62 9.63
CA SER A 96 6.04 21.63 8.62
C SER A 96 5.69 22.95 9.32
N GLN A 97 6.61 23.92 9.28
CA GLN A 97 6.33 25.30 9.66
C GLN A 97 5.56 25.99 8.53
N HIS A 98 4.32 26.40 8.80
CA HIS A 98 3.66 27.45 8.05
C HIS A 98 3.03 28.48 8.99
N SER A 99 3.25 29.73 8.62
CA SER A 99 3.02 30.99 9.32
C SER A 99 1.60 31.16 9.86
N SER A 100 1.47 31.43 11.16
CA SER A 100 0.22 31.84 11.80
C SER A 100 0.22 33.36 11.97
N HIS A 101 -0.70 34.04 11.28
CA HIS A 101 -1.04 35.43 11.57
C HIS A 101 -1.79 35.51 12.91
N HIS A 102 -1.39 36.50 13.70
CA HIS A 102 -1.90 36.90 15.00
C HIS A 102 -3.41 37.17 15.00
N LEU A 103 -4.16 36.51 15.90
CA LEU A 103 -5.45 37.00 16.39
C LEU A 103 -5.54 36.73 17.89
N GLN A 104 -5.77 37.81 18.65
CA GLN A 104 -5.88 37.88 20.10
C GLN A 104 -7.03 37.00 20.61
N THR A 105 -6.73 36.07 21.50
CA THR A 105 -7.73 35.39 22.34
C THR A 105 -7.98 36.18 23.62
N GLN A 106 -9.19 36.75 23.76
CA GLN A 106 -9.77 37.11 25.05
C GLN A 106 -10.02 35.83 25.86
N GLN A 107 -9.51 35.79 27.09
CA GLN A 107 -9.84 34.78 28.08
C GLN A 107 -11.28 34.98 28.56
N GLN A 108 -12.19 34.06 28.21
CA GLN A 108 -13.45 33.88 28.93
C GLN A 108 -13.31 32.69 29.88
N GLN A 109 -13.57 32.95 31.16
CA GLN A 109 -13.64 31.96 32.23
C GLN A 109 -14.78 30.97 31.97
N PHE A 110 -14.46 29.69 31.85
CA PHE A 110 -15.45 28.61 31.90
C PHE A 110 -15.87 28.38 33.36
N THR A 111 -17.15 28.61 33.63
CA THR A 111 -17.84 28.07 34.81
C THR A 111 -18.32 26.65 34.50
N PRO A 112 -18.23 25.69 35.44
CA PRO A 112 -18.71 24.34 35.21
C PRO A 112 -20.24 24.29 35.16
N PRO A 113 -20.84 23.41 34.33
CA PRO A 113 -22.28 23.27 34.23
C PRO A 113 -22.88 22.65 35.52
N PRO A 114 -24.14 22.98 35.85
CA PRO A 114 -24.83 22.40 37.00
C PRO A 114 -25.13 20.90 36.79
N PRO A 115 -25.26 20.12 37.89
CA PRO A 115 -25.51 18.69 37.82
C PRO A 115 -26.90 18.38 37.26
N VAL A 116 -26.96 17.39 36.37
CA VAL A 116 -28.17 16.86 35.75
C VAL A 116 -28.98 16.06 36.79
N PRO A 117 -30.32 16.22 36.87
CA PRO A 117 -31.14 15.38 37.75
C PRO A 117 -31.19 13.93 37.25
N SER A 118 -30.98 13.00 38.17
CA SER A 118 -31.10 11.56 37.96
C SER A 118 -32.54 11.16 37.66
N MET A 119 -32.77 10.57 36.47
CA MET A 119 -34.06 9.97 36.11
C MET A 119 -34.23 8.61 36.79
N PRO A 120 -35.45 8.27 37.26
CA PRO A 120 -35.73 6.99 37.89
C PRO A 120 -35.76 5.85 36.87
N MET A 121 -35.13 4.73 37.25
CA MET A 121 -35.12 3.46 36.53
C MET A 121 -36.54 2.91 36.35
N PRO A 122 -36.92 2.42 35.15
CA PRO A 122 -38.18 1.71 34.98
C PRO A 122 -38.11 0.31 35.57
N VAL A 123 -39.19 -0.04 36.27
CA VAL A 123 -39.51 -1.33 36.89
C VAL A 123 -39.65 -2.44 35.81
N PRO A 124 -39.29 -3.70 36.08
CA PRO A 124 -39.40 -4.78 35.10
C PRO A 124 -40.87 -5.19 34.92
N HIS A 125 -41.37 -5.13 33.69
CA HIS A 125 -42.68 -5.66 33.34
C HIS A 125 -42.63 -7.17 33.06
N HIS A 126 -43.65 -7.84 33.59
CA HIS A 126 -43.98 -9.26 33.50
C HIS A 126 -43.95 -9.84 32.07
N VAL A 127 -43.41 -11.05 31.98
CA VAL A 127 -43.52 -11.99 30.85
C VAL A 127 -44.91 -12.65 30.86
N PRO A 128 -45.71 -12.57 29.79
CA PRO A 128 -46.92 -13.38 29.64
C PRO A 128 -46.62 -14.75 28.98
N PRO A 129 -47.47 -15.77 29.22
CA PRO A 129 -47.16 -17.16 28.89
C PRO A 129 -47.42 -17.52 27.43
N HIS A 130 -46.70 -18.56 26.98
CA HIS A 130 -46.80 -19.25 25.71
C HIS A 130 -48.24 -19.43 25.20
N GLN A 131 -48.54 -18.83 24.03
CA GLN A 131 -49.66 -19.26 23.18
C GLN A 131 -49.19 -20.35 22.22
N GLN A 132 -50.00 -21.42 22.18
CA GLN A 132 -49.89 -22.57 21.30
C GLN A 132 -49.93 -22.16 19.82
N GLN A 133 -48.96 -22.63 19.04
CA GLN A 133 -48.98 -22.55 17.58
C GLN A 133 -50.11 -23.41 17.03
N GLN A 134 -51.12 -22.77 16.45
CA GLN A 134 -52.09 -23.42 15.58
C GLN A 134 -51.45 -23.66 14.20
N HIS A 135 -51.47 -24.92 13.76
CA HIS A 135 -51.17 -25.33 12.39
C HIS A 135 -52.18 -24.68 11.43
N VAL A 136 -51.69 -23.82 10.53
CA VAL A 136 -52.46 -23.34 9.37
C VAL A 136 -52.07 -24.19 8.18
N SER A 137 -53.03 -25.00 7.72
CA SER A 137 -52.94 -25.82 6.51
C SER A 137 -52.89 -24.91 5.27
N MET A 138 -51.86 -25.05 4.44
CA MET A 138 -51.78 -24.37 3.14
C MET A 138 -52.75 -25.02 2.13
N PRO A 139 -53.41 -24.24 1.25
CA PRO A 139 -54.28 -24.77 0.22
C PRO A 139 -53.45 -25.34 -0.96
N MET A 140 -53.91 -26.50 -1.46
CA MET A 140 -53.35 -27.18 -2.63
C MET A 140 -53.51 -26.35 -3.92
N PRO A 141 -52.54 -26.38 -4.84
CA PRO A 141 -52.69 -25.73 -6.14
C PRO A 141 -53.54 -26.60 -7.08
N MET A 142 -54.51 -25.95 -7.72
CA MET A 142 -55.35 -26.54 -8.78
C MET A 142 -54.56 -26.83 -10.06
N PRO A 143 -54.95 -27.85 -10.84
CA PRO A 143 -54.27 -28.23 -12.07
C PRO A 143 -54.67 -27.29 -13.22
N MET A 144 -53.66 -26.74 -13.93
CA MET A 144 -53.85 -25.97 -15.16
C MET A 144 -54.06 -26.89 -16.37
N PRO A 145 -54.86 -26.47 -17.38
CA PRO A 145 -55.15 -27.26 -18.56
C PRO A 145 -53.98 -27.27 -19.57
N HIS A 146 -53.85 -28.40 -20.25
CA HIS A 146 -52.86 -28.69 -21.28
C HIS A 146 -52.83 -27.66 -22.43
N GLN A 147 -51.66 -27.07 -22.69
CA GLN A 147 -51.33 -26.43 -23.97
C GLN A 147 -50.76 -27.46 -24.96
N PRO A 148 -51.14 -27.43 -26.25
CA PRO A 148 -50.58 -28.32 -27.26
C PRO A 148 -49.27 -27.76 -27.86
N GLY A 149 -48.24 -28.60 -27.86
CA GLY A 149 -47.28 -28.76 -28.96
C GLY A 149 -46.43 -27.56 -29.38
N PHE A 150 -45.41 -27.20 -28.59
CA PHE A 150 -44.21 -26.55 -29.12
C PHE A 150 -43.18 -27.61 -29.51
N ASN A 151 -42.81 -27.60 -30.78
CA ASN A 151 -41.79 -28.45 -31.39
C ASN A 151 -40.41 -27.98 -30.88
N VAL A 152 -39.93 -28.58 -29.79
CA VAL A 152 -38.60 -28.32 -29.23
C VAL A 152 -37.57 -29.08 -30.09
N PRO A 153 -36.62 -28.41 -30.76
CA PRO A 153 -35.55 -29.10 -31.46
C PRO A 153 -34.72 -29.91 -30.45
N PRO A 154 -34.25 -31.12 -30.82
CA PRO A 154 -33.50 -31.96 -29.91
C PRO A 154 -32.27 -31.20 -29.38
N PRO A 155 -31.89 -31.43 -28.11
CA PRO A 155 -30.71 -30.80 -27.53
C PRO A 155 -29.51 -31.11 -28.42
N PRO A 156 -28.62 -30.12 -28.68
CA PRO A 156 -27.42 -30.38 -29.43
C PRO A 156 -26.65 -31.52 -28.74
N PRO A 157 -26.04 -32.44 -29.51
CA PRO A 157 -25.22 -33.49 -28.93
C PRO A 157 -24.18 -32.85 -28.00
N PRO A 158 -23.82 -33.49 -26.87
CA PRO A 158 -22.78 -32.98 -26.00
C PRO A 158 -21.56 -32.71 -26.87
N SER A 159 -21.21 -31.43 -27.03
CA SER A 159 -19.99 -31.03 -27.73
C SER A 159 -18.87 -31.87 -27.14
N ALA A 160 -18.26 -32.69 -27.98
CA ALA A 160 -17.15 -33.53 -27.62
C ALA A 160 -16.21 -32.69 -26.77
N ALA A 161 -15.99 -33.13 -25.53
CA ALA A 161 -14.98 -32.55 -24.68
C ALA A 161 -13.69 -32.57 -25.48
N THR A 162 -13.28 -31.41 -25.99
CA THR A 162 -12.01 -31.24 -26.66
C THR A 162 -10.98 -31.68 -25.64
N ALA A 163 -10.42 -32.87 -25.85
CA ALA A 163 -9.34 -33.37 -25.01
C ALA A 163 -8.29 -32.26 -24.98
N ALA A 164 -8.02 -31.74 -23.77
CA ALA A 164 -6.97 -30.76 -23.58
C ALA A 164 -5.70 -31.32 -24.24
N PRO A 165 -5.00 -30.53 -25.07
CA PRO A 165 -3.81 -31.01 -25.75
C PRO A 165 -2.84 -31.61 -24.71
N PRO A 166 -2.21 -32.75 -25.00
CA PRO A 166 -1.32 -33.42 -24.06
C PRO A 166 -0.16 -32.50 -23.68
N GLY A 167 -0.20 -32.03 -22.44
CA GLY A 167 0.94 -31.78 -21.57
C GLY A 167 2.01 -30.81 -22.08
N VAL A 168 1.69 -29.53 -22.25
CA VAL A 168 2.70 -28.52 -21.90
C VAL A 168 2.82 -28.58 -20.38
N GLY A 169 3.74 -29.42 -19.90
CA GLY A 169 3.96 -29.60 -18.48
C GLY A 169 4.24 -28.23 -17.86
N LEU A 170 3.43 -27.84 -16.89
CA LEU A 170 3.73 -26.68 -16.06
C LEU A 170 5.12 -26.91 -15.48
N THR A 171 6.05 -26.02 -15.77
CA THR A 171 7.39 -26.03 -15.20
C THR A 171 7.62 -24.70 -14.50
N PHE A 172 8.76 -24.56 -13.85
CA PHE A 172 9.22 -23.28 -13.35
C PHE A 172 10.73 -23.26 -13.47
N ALA A 173 11.33 -22.07 -13.45
CA ALA A 173 12.75 -21.96 -13.20
C ALA A 173 13.03 -21.02 -12.04
N SER A 174 14.26 -21.12 -11.51
CA SER A 174 14.68 -20.41 -10.32
C SER A 174 15.91 -19.56 -10.62
N ILE A 175 15.90 -18.31 -10.15
CA ILE A 175 17.03 -17.38 -10.23
C ILE A 175 17.40 -16.98 -8.80
N VAL A 176 18.70 -16.82 -8.53
CA VAL A 176 19.17 -16.24 -7.26
C VAL A 176 19.25 -14.73 -7.42
N ALA A 177 18.54 -14.01 -6.57
CA ALA A 177 18.54 -12.55 -6.52
C ALA A 177 19.05 -12.06 -5.17
N SER A 178 19.64 -10.86 -5.16
CA SER A 178 20.03 -10.17 -3.94
C SER A 178 19.39 -8.78 -3.93
N PHE A 179 18.70 -8.46 -2.84
CA PHE A 179 18.06 -7.18 -2.61
C PHE A 179 18.78 -6.44 -1.48
N ARG A 180 18.73 -5.11 -1.51
CA ARG A 180 19.26 -4.26 -0.44
C ARG A 180 18.14 -3.45 0.19
N THR A 181 18.10 -3.45 1.51
CA THR A 181 17.29 -2.55 2.34
C THR A 181 18.20 -1.55 3.04
N SER A 182 17.64 -0.64 3.84
CA SER A 182 18.45 0.21 4.72
C SER A 182 19.13 -0.56 5.85
N SER A 183 18.61 -1.71 6.25
CA SER A 183 19.11 -2.48 7.40
C SER A 183 19.90 -3.74 7.03
N GLU A 184 19.61 -4.38 5.89
CA GLU A 184 20.22 -5.65 5.50
C GLU A 184 20.29 -5.90 3.98
N SER A 185 21.16 -6.83 3.59
CA SER A 185 21.16 -7.44 2.25
C SER A 185 20.42 -8.78 2.32
N VAL A 186 19.42 -8.95 1.45
CA VAL A 186 18.56 -10.14 1.43
C VAL A 186 18.86 -10.97 0.19
N SER A 187 19.35 -12.19 0.40
CA SER A 187 19.43 -13.21 -0.67
C SER A 187 18.08 -13.89 -0.83
N ALA A 188 17.66 -14.18 -2.06
CA ALA A 188 16.36 -14.77 -2.36
C ALA A 188 16.40 -15.68 -3.58
N TRP A 189 15.46 -16.63 -3.65
CA TRP A 189 15.16 -17.39 -4.85
C TRP A 189 13.91 -16.82 -5.52
N THR A 190 13.99 -16.50 -6.80
CA THR A 190 12.83 -16.13 -7.62
C THR A 190 12.40 -17.32 -8.43
N PHE A 191 11.24 -17.87 -8.12
CA PHE A 191 10.58 -18.91 -8.90
C PHE A 191 9.67 -18.23 -9.91
N TYR A 192 9.68 -18.67 -11.16
CA TYR A 192 8.78 -18.15 -12.19
C TYR A 192 8.10 -19.31 -12.91
N SER A 193 6.79 -19.24 -13.07
CA SER A 193 6.04 -20.28 -13.78
C SER A 193 6.35 -20.27 -15.29
N LEU A 194 6.17 -21.43 -15.91
CA LEU A 194 6.25 -21.64 -17.34
C LEU A 194 5.08 -22.52 -17.77
N GLY A 195 4.18 -21.95 -18.57
CA GLY A 195 3.03 -22.62 -19.14
C GLY A 195 1.68 -22.16 -18.59
N LEU A 196 1.63 -21.27 -17.58
CA LEU A 196 0.34 -20.69 -17.15
C LEU A 196 -0.28 -19.87 -18.28
N ASN A 197 0.55 -19.23 -19.11
CA ASN A 197 0.10 -18.43 -20.24
C ASN A 197 -0.57 -19.22 -21.38
N THR A 198 -0.58 -20.56 -21.30
CA THR A 198 -1.34 -21.41 -22.23
C THR A 198 -2.85 -21.17 -22.10
N PHE A 199 -3.32 -20.71 -20.94
CA PHE A 199 -4.67 -20.21 -20.78
C PHE A 199 -4.78 -18.76 -21.31
N PRO A 200 -5.71 -18.44 -22.24
CA PRO A 200 -5.81 -17.11 -22.82
C PRO A 200 -5.95 -16.00 -21.77
N GLY A 201 -5.07 -14.99 -21.85
CA GLY A 201 -5.06 -13.84 -20.95
C GLY A 201 -4.38 -14.09 -19.59
N GLN A 202 -3.93 -15.31 -19.31
CA GLN A 202 -3.12 -15.59 -18.12
C GLN A 202 -1.67 -15.15 -18.35
N LYS A 203 -1.10 -14.42 -17.39
CA LYS A 203 0.34 -14.12 -17.36
C LYS A 203 1.07 -15.18 -16.56
N GLU A 204 2.36 -15.36 -16.82
CA GLU A 204 3.21 -16.11 -15.89
C GLU A 204 3.30 -15.39 -14.54
N ILE A 205 3.56 -16.14 -13.47
CA ILE A 205 3.60 -15.65 -12.10
C ILE A 205 5.01 -15.89 -11.53
N ALA A 206 5.65 -14.81 -11.09
CA ALA A 206 6.93 -14.85 -10.38
C ALA A 206 6.71 -14.71 -8.86
N ILE A 207 7.36 -15.55 -8.06
CA ILE A 207 7.33 -15.51 -6.60
C ILE A 207 8.78 -15.51 -6.10
N THR A 208 9.14 -14.47 -5.35
CA THR A 208 10.48 -14.35 -4.75
C THR A 208 10.41 -14.75 -3.29
N LEU A 209 11.24 -15.70 -2.85
CA LEU A 209 11.30 -16.20 -1.48
C LEU A 209 12.69 -15.95 -0.87
N ARG A 210 12.71 -15.33 0.32
CA ARG A 210 13.94 -15.06 1.08
C ARG A 210 14.68 -16.35 1.43
N GLN A 211 15.99 -16.34 1.21
CA GLN A 211 16.90 -17.37 1.70
C GLN A 211 17.25 -17.08 3.16
N ARG A 212 17.03 -18.06 4.03
CA ARG A 212 17.51 -18.03 5.41
C ARG A 212 18.66 -19.02 5.56
N PRO A 213 19.89 -18.55 5.87
CA PRO A 213 21.04 -19.42 6.01
C PRO A 213 20.75 -20.58 6.98
N GLY A 214 20.99 -21.81 6.52
CA GLY A 214 20.83 -23.02 7.32
C GLY A 214 19.39 -23.49 7.55
N GLN A 215 18.36 -22.81 7.03
CA GLN A 215 16.96 -23.27 7.16
C GLN A 215 16.49 -24.11 5.97
N TYR A 216 16.71 -23.64 4.75
CA TYR A 216 16.19 -24.28 3.54
C TYR A 216 17.23 -24.31 2.43
N THR A 217 17.07 -25.27 1.51
CA THR A 217 17.85 -25.35 0.26
C THR A 217 16.92 -25.27 -0.94
N LEU A 218 17.45 -24.92 -2.12
CA LEU A 218 16.65 -24.82 -3.33
C LEU A 218 15.89 -26.13 -3.62
N GLU A 219 16.54 -27.27 -3.41
CA GLU A 219 15.97 -28.62 -3.64
C GLU A 219 14.74 -28.88 -2.76
N THR A 220 14.73 -28.33 -1.54
CA THR A 220 13.56 -28.45 -0.64
C THR A 220 12.42 -27.49 -1.00
N MET A 221 12.73 -26.34 -1.61
CA MET A 221 11.73 -25.31 -1.98
C MET A 221 11.06 -25.61 -3.32
N GLN A 222 11.80 -26.19 -4.26
CA GLN A 222 11.34 -26.47 -5.62
C GLN A 222 10.02 -27.28 -5.68
N PRO A 223 9.85 -28.39 -4.96
CA PRO A 223 8.60 -29.15 -4.98
C PRO A 223 7.40 -28.36 -4.43
N ILE A 224 7.61 -27.51 -3.43
CA ILE A 224 6.55 -26.68 -2.82
C ILE A 224 6.06 -25.63 -3.82
N MET A 225 7.00 -24.96 -4.49
CA MET A 225 6.66 -23.97 -5.53
C MET A 225 6.00 -24.61 -6.74
N TYR A 226 6.47 -25.79 -7.15
CA TYR A 226 5.84 -26.59 -8.20
C TYR A 226 4.38 -26.89 -7.86
N GLN A 227 4.13 -27.40 -6.66
CA GLN A 227 2.77 -27.71 -6.19
C GLN A 227 1.89 -26.46 -6.14
N LEU A 228 2.44 -25.33 -5.69
CA LEU A 228 1.71 -24.05 -5.65
C LEU A 228 1.27 -23.62 -7.06
N TYR A 229 2.16 -23.66 -8.05
CA TYR A 229 1.78 -23.34 -9.43
C TYR A 229 0.77 -24.33 -10.01
N GLN A 230 0.87 -25.62 -9.67
CA GLN A 230 -0.13 -26.60 -10.07
C GLN A 230 -1.52 -26.27 -9.51
N GLN A 231 -1.60 -25.85 -8.25
CA GLN A 231 -2.86 -25.42 -7.63
C GLN A 231 -3.42 -24.17 -8.34
N MET A 232 -2.57 -23.19 -8.67
CA MET A 232 -2.99 -22.02 -9.44
C MET A 232 -3.54 -22.39 -10.82
N ASN A 233 -2.83 -23.28 -11.55
CA ASN A 233 -3.28 -23.76 -12.86
C ASN A 233 -4.62 -24.50 -12.75
N GLN A 234 -4.79 -25.37 -11.75
CA GLN A 234 -6.06 -26.05 -11.50
C GLN A 234 -7.20 -25.06 -11.21
N GLN A 235 -6.94 -23.99 -10.45
CA GLN A 235 -7.93 -22.94 -10.19
C GLN A 235 -8.31 -22.20 -11.48
N ILE A 236 -7.35 -21.85 -12.33
CA ILE A 236 -7.59 -21.19 -13.62
C ILE A 236 -8.47 -22.07 -14.51
N LEU A 237 -8.14 -23.36 -14.63
CA LEU A 237 -8.87 -24.31 -15.46
C LEU A 237 -10.29 -24.58 -14.94
N SER A 238 -10.45 -24.70 -13.62
CA SER A 238 -11.76 -24.98 -13.00
C SER A 238 -12.69 -23.77 -13.04
N ASN A 239 -12.19 -22.57 -12.72
CA ASN A 239 -12.97 -21.33 -12.73
C ASN A 239 -13.10 -20.72 -14.12
N ARG A 240 -12.34 -21.23 -15.10
CA ARG A 240 -12.24 -20.69 -16.47
C ARG A 240 -11.96 -19.18 -16.50
N ARG A 241 -11.13 -18.71 -15.56
CA ARG A 241 -10.81 -17.30 -15.39
C ARG A 241 -9.31 -17.15 -15.11
N PRO A 242 -8.61 -16.22 -15.79
CA PRO A 242 -7.22 -15.95 -15.47
C PRO A 242 -7.11 -15.27 -14.09
N LEU A 243 -6.00 -15.50 -13.43
CA LEU A 243 -5.56 -14.73 -12.27
C LEU A 243 -4.98 -13.40 -12.74
N LEU A 244 -5.44 -12.30 -12.16
CA LEU A 244 -5.06 -10.94 -12.52
C LEU A 244 -4.38 -10.21 -11.36
N ALA A 245 -3.75 -9.07 -11.64
CA ALA A 245 -3.32 -8.16 -10.59
C ALA A 245 -4.53 -7.70 -9.74
N GLY A 246 -4.35 -7.62 -8.43
CA GLY A 246 -5.40 -7.39 -7.45
C GLY A 246 -6.16 -8.64 -7.01
N ASP A 247 -5.90 -9.82 -7.59
CA ASP A 247 -6.48 -11.08 -7.11
C ASP A 247 -5.71 -11.65 -5.91
N ILE A 248 -6.45 -12.40 -5.09
CA ILE A 248 -5.94 -13.16 -3.95
C ILE A 248 -6.05 -14.65 -4.29
N PHE A 249 -4.97 -15.39 -4.17
CA PHE A 249 -4.96 -16.85 -4.31
C PHE A 249 -4.73 -17.49 -2.93
N PRO A 250 -5.78 -17.97 -2.23
CA PRO A 250 -5.61 -18.68 -0.97
C PRO A 250 -4.94 -20.03 -1.23
N CYS A 251 -3.98 -20.40 -0.37
CA CYS A 251 -3.22 -21.63 -0.53
C CYS A 251 -2.84 -22.24 0.82
N ARG A 252 -2.62 -23.55 0.81
CA ARG A 252 -2.06 -24.26 1.96
C ARG A 252 -0.73 -24.84 1.54
N LEU A 253 0.35 -24.27 2.07
CA LEU A 253 1.71 -24.74 1.77
C LEU A 253 2.13 -25.78 2.80
N GLN A 254 2.75 -26.85 2.33
CA GLN A 254 3.43 -27.81 3.20
C GLN A 254 4.87 -27.32 3.40
N THR A 255 5.13 -26.55 4.46
CA THR A 255 6.50 -26.05 4.69
C THR A 255 7.34 -27.10 5.43
N PRO A 256 8.66 -27.20 5.17
CA PRO A 256 9.48 -28.27 5.73
C PRO A 256 9.60 -28.26 7.26
N ASP A 257 9.47 -27.08 7.87
CA ASP A 257 9.80 -26.79 9.26
C ASP A 257 8.57 -26.44 10.12
N MET A 258 7.58 -25.77 9.55
CA MET A 258 6.34 -25.35 10.23
C MET A 258 5.16 -26.28 9.91
N GLY A 259 5.33 -27.21 8.98
CA GLY A 259 4.25 -28.08 8.51
C GLY A 259 3.24 -27.34 7.64
N PRO A 260 1.97 -27.79 7.62
CA PRO A 260 0.95 -27.17 6.80
C PRO A 260 0.63 -25.74 7.30
N LYS A 261 0.81 -24.75 6.44
CA LYS A 261 0.52 -23.34 6.73
C LYS A 261 -0.49 -22.78 5.73
N ASP A 262 -1.58 -22.20 6.26
CA ASP A 262 -2.55 -21.47 5.47
C ASP A 262 -2.03 -20.06 5.20
N MET A 263 -1.94 -19.70 3.91
CA MET A 263 -1.43 -18.42 3.43
C MET A 263 -2.23 -17.97 2.21
N ALA A 264 -1.94 -16.77 1.72
CA ALA A 264 -2.44 -16.29 0.45
C ALA A 264 -1.29 -15.78 -0.43
N ILE A 265 -1.47 -15.85 -1.74
CA ILE A 265 -0.62 -15.14 -2.70
C ILE A 265 -1.39 -13.92 -3.18
N LEU A 266 -0.88 -12.73 -2.85
CA LEU A 266 -1.39 -11.46 -3.35
C LEU A 266 -0.75 -11.20 -4.71
N LEU A 267 -1.56 -11.13 -5.76
CA LEU A 267 -1.07 -10.95 -7.12
C LEU A 267 -1.04 -9.48 -7.48
N ILE A 268 0.10 -8.98 -7.91
CA ILE A 268 0.30 -7.59 -8.34
C ILE A 268 1.08 -7.52 -9.65
N HIS A 269 1.13 -6.34 -10.25
CA HIS A 269 2.09 -6.09 -11.31
C HIS A 269 3.51 -6.12 -10.75
N GLY A 270 4.41 -6.85 -11.43
CA GLY A 270 5.79 -6.95 -10.97
C GLY A 270 6.49 -5.59 -10.91
N PRO A 271 7.18 -5.27 -9.81
CA PRO A 271 7.96 -4.04 -9.71
C PRO A 271 9.12 -4.09 -10.73
N PRO A 272 9.59 -2.93 -11.25
CA PRO A 272 10.67 -2.86 -12.24
C PRO A 272 11.93 -3.64 -11.83
N GLU A 273 12.26 -3.64 -10.54
CA GLU A 273 13.42 -4.32 -9.95
C GLU A 273 13.33 -5.84 -10.10
N VAL A 274 12.13 -6.41 -9.95
CA VAL A 274 11.93 -7.84 -10.17
C VAL A 274 11.94 -8.14 -11.66
N LYS A 275 11.29 -7.30 -12.48
CA LYS A 275 11.24 -7.48 -13.95
C LYS A 275 12.61 -7.40 -14.61
N SER A 276 13.51 -6.56 -14.11
CA SER A 276 14.87 -6.41 -14.67
C SER A 276 15.73 -7.65 -14.46
N SER A 277 15.43 -8.46 -13.43
CA SER A 277 16.11 -9.73 -13.15
C SER A 277 15.62 -10.89 -14.03
N LEU A 278 14.49 -10.73 -14.71
CA LEU A 278 13.90 -11.75 -15.58
C LEU A 278 14.40 -11.60 -17.02
N PRO A 279 14.49 -12.72 -17.79
CA PRO A 279 14.75 -12.67 -19.23
C PRO A 279 13.78 -11.73 -19.94
N GLU A 280 14.22 -11.03 -20.99
CA GLU A 280 13.42 -10.01 -21.66
C GLU A 280 12.06 -10.52 -22.15
N GLN A 281 12.02 -11.74 -22.69
CA GLN A 281 10.77 -12.39 -23.10
C GLN A 281 9.78 -12.67 -21.95
N ASN A 282 10.25 -12.61 -20.69
CA ASN A 282 9.50 -12.95 -19.47
C ASN A 282 9.32 -11.74 -18.55
N ARG A 283 9.32 -10.52 -19.09
CA ARG A 283 9.12 -9.30 -18.27
C ARG A 283 7.66 -8.98 -17.98
N ASP A 284 6.73 -9.48 -18.79
CA ASP A 284 5.30 -9.30 -18.57
C ASP A 284 4.72 -10.41 -17.67
N VAL A 285 5.07 -10.35 -16.39
CA VAL A 285 4.63 -11.32 -15.37
C VAL A 285 3.80 -10.65 -14.30
N LEU A 286 2.94 -11.43 -13.66
CA LEU A 286 2.40 -11.11 -12.35
C LEU A 286 3.42 -11.47 -11.29
N TYR A 287 3.46 -10.68 -10.23
CA TYR A 287 4.29 -10.92 -9.08
C TYR A 287 3.41 -11.37 -7.91
N GLY A 288 3.73 -12.53 -7.35
CA GLY A 288 3.01 -13.13 -6.24
C GLY A 288 3.73 -12.89 -4.92
N LEU A 289 3.06 -12.18 -4.02
CA LEU A 289 3.54 -11.93 -2.66
C LEU A 289 2.85 -12.88 -1.68
N MET A 290 3.63 -13.67 -0.95
CA MET A 290 3.08 -14.48 0.14
C MET A 290 2.65 -13.58 1.29
N ALA A 291 1.40 -13.75 1.69
CA ALA A 291 0.75 -13.04 2.76
C ALA A 291 0.19 -14.02 3.78
N THR A 292 0.26 -13.61 5.04
CA THR A 292 -0.48 -14.24 6.13
C THR A 292 -1.99 -13.99 5.97
N LEU A 293 -2.82 -14.74 6.71
CA LEU A 293 -4.28 -14.54 6.67
C LEU A 293 -4.69 -13.15 7.18
N ASP A 294 -3.96 -12.58 8.14
CA ASP A 294 -4.20 -11.21 8.62
C ASP A 294 -3.99 -10.18 7.50
N GLU A 295 -2.92 -10.35 6.73
CA GLU A 295 -2.56 -9.45 5.62
C GLU A 295 -3.52 -9.62 4.45
N MET A 296 -3.94 -10.85 4.16
CA MET A 296 -5.01 -11.12 3.21
C MET A 296 -6.30 -10.39 3.62
N ALA A 297 -6.65 -10.38 4.91
CA ALA A 297 -7.82 -9.67 5.40
C ALA A 297 -7.71 -8.15 5.25
N VAL A 298 -6.52 -7.58 5.50
CA VAL A 298 -6.23 -6.15 5.25
C VAL A 298 -6.35 -5.83 3.76
N PHE A 299 -5.74 -6.64 2.89
CA PHE A 299 -5.79 -6.46 1.44
C PHE A 299 -7.23 -6.50 0.92
N ALA A 300 -8.03 -7.47 1.39
CA ALA A 300 -9.42 -7.61 0.97
C ALA A 300 -10.31 -6.46 1.47
N LYS A 301 -10.11 -5.99 2.71
CA LYS A 301 -10.96 -4.96 3.33
C LYS A 301 -10.57 -3.54 2.91
N TYR A 302 -9.27 -3.25 2.86
CA TYR A 302 -8.77 -1.88 2.67
C TYR A 302 -7.99 -1.68 1.36
N GLY A 303 -7.89 -2.71 0.53
CA GLY A 303 -7.29 -2.61 -0.79
C GLY A 303 -5.78 -2.86 -0.83
N ALA A 304 -5.28 -3.03 -2.04
CA ALA A 304 -3.90 -3.40 -2.32
C ALA A 304 -2.91 -2.33 -1.88
N ALA A 305 -3.15 -1.06 -2.24
CA ALA A 305 -2.24 0.04 -1.94
C ALA A 305 -1.96 0.16 -0.44
N ARG A 306 -3.01 0.20 0.41
CA ARG A 306 -2.84 0.30 1.88
C ARG A 306 -2.06 -0.88 2.44
N CYS A 307 -2.45 -2.10 2.07
CA CYS A 307 -1.81 -3.31 2.58
C CYS A 307 -0.33 -3.35 2.20
N LEU A 308 -0.04 -3.18 0.91
CA LEU A 308 1.28 -3.44 0.35
C LEU A 308 2.28 -2.32 0.65
N THR A 309 1.85 -1.06 0.69
CA THR A 309 2.72 0.06 1.08
C THR A 309 3.11 0.00 2.55
N ASN A 310 2.19 -0.41 3.44
CA ASN A 310 2.51 -0.65 4.83
C ASN A 310 3.45 -1.86 5.01
N MET A 311 3.25 -2.95 4.25
CA MET A 311 4.20 -4.08 4.25
C MET A 311 5.57 -3.67 3.72
N GLY A 312 5.61 -2.87 2.65
CA GLY A 312 6.84 -2.35 2.06
C GLY A 312 7.58 -1.42 3.03
N SER A 313 6.84 -0.58 3.77
CA SER A 313 7.41 0.28 4.80
C SER A 313 8.03 -0.52 5.95
N GLU A 314 7.41 -1.62 6.39
CA GLU A 314 7.96 -2.48 7.46
C GLU A 314 9.20 -3.26 7.02
N LEU A 315 9.27 -3.64 5.74
CA LEU A 315 10.42 -4.36 5.18
C LEU A 315 11.44 -3.43 4.53
N GLU A 316 11.25 -2.12 4.63
CA GLU A 316 12.15 -1.10 4.05
C GLU A 316 12.36 -1.29 2.53
N THR A 317 11.30 -1.66 1.81
CA THR A 317 11.29 -1.93 0.36
C THR A 317 10.23 -1.12 -0.38
N TRP A 318 10.65 -0.34 -1.37
CA TRP A 318 9.79 0.55 -2.13
C TRP A 318 9.12 -0.12 -3.35
N PRO A 319 7.84 0.20 -3.68
CA PRO A 319 6.79 0.66 -2.76
C PRO A 319 6.16 -0.52 -2.00
N VAL A 320 6.56 -1.75 -2.34
CA VAL A 320 6.03 -3.00 -1.81
C VAL A 320 7.17 -3.96 -1.51
N PRO A 321 6.92 -5.05 -0.76
CA PRO A 321 7.91 -6.11 -0.58
C PRO A 321 8.49 -6.64 -1.90
N LEU A 322 9.81 -6.75 -1.99
CA LEU A 322 10.51 -7.34 -3.15
C LEU A 322 10.74 -8.85 -3.00
N TRP A 323 10.42 -9.41 -1.84
CA TRP A 323 10.45 -10.85 -1.56
C TRP A 323 9.37 -11.20 -0.54
N SER A 324 9.11 -12.49 -0.46
CA SER A 324 8.30 -13.14 0.55
C SER A 324 9.18 -13.82 1.58
N ASP A 325 8.71 -13.92 2.81
CA ASP A 325 9.29 -14.76 3.85
C ASP A 325 8.12 -15.46 4.52
N TRP A 326 7.97 -16.77 4.32
CA TRP A 326 6.82 -17.47 4.91
C TRP A 326 6.96 -17.69 6.41
N SER A 327 8.14 -17.46 7.00
CA SER A 327 8.38 -17.71 8.43
C SER A 327 8.12 -16.45 9.27
N ARG A 328 7.96 -15.29 8.63
CA ARG A 328 7.73 -14.02 9.30
C ARG A 328 6.32 -13.96 9.94
N PRO A 329 6.14 -13.18 11.01
CA PRO A 329 4.82 -12.81 11.51
C PRO A 329 4.10 -11.86 10.53
N SER A 330 2.79 -11.70 10.71
CA SER A 330 2.01 -10.70 9.98
C SER A 330 2.58 -9.29 10.20
N LEU A 331 2.86 -8.56 9.13
CA LEU A 331 3.38 -7.18 9.17
C LEU A 331 2.25 -6.17 9.35
N VAL A 332 1.08 -6.48 8.78
CA VAL A 332 -0.15 -5.69 8.91
C VAL A 332 -1.32 -6.56 9.34
N LYS A 333 -2.22 -5.97 10.12
CA LYS A 333 -3.42 -6.62 10.67
C LYS A 333 -4.59 -5.64 10.63
N LEU A 334 -5.82 -6.15 10.67
CA LEU A 334 -7.03 -5.31 10.69
C LEU A 334 -7.03 -4.30 11.84
N ASP A 335 -6.56 -4.71 13.02
CA ASP A 335 -6.49 -3.87 14.22
C ASP A 335 -5.60 -2.63 14.05
N HIS A 336 -4.60 -2.69 13.16
CA HIS A 336 -3.74 -1.54 12.85
C HIS A 336 -4.49 -0.41 12.11
N PHE A 337 -5.72 -0.66 11.64
CA PHE A 337 -6.55 0.31 10.92
C PHE A 337 -7.93 0.50 11.56
N ARG A 338 -8.09 0.03 12.80
CA ARG A 338 -9.33 0.19 13.55
C ARG A 338 -9.65 1.68 13.72
N GLY A 339 -10.88 2.04 13.40
CA GLY A 339 -11.35 3.42 13.43
C GLY A 339 -10.98 4.22 12.19
N SER A 340 -10.35 3.63 11.17
CA SER A 340 -10.07 4.28 9.89
C SER A 340 -11.36 4.84 9.30
N LEU A 341 -11.24 5.97 8.63
CA LEU A 341 -12.31 6.62 7.90
C LEU A 341 -12.99 5.68 6.90
N THR A 342 -12.20 4.82 6.25
CA THR A 342 -12.70 3.78 5.33
C THR A 342 -13.65 2.77 5.99
N GLU A 343 -13.67 2.63 7.31
CA GLU A 343 -14.66 1.79 8.02
C GLU A 343 -16.01 2.50 8.22
N ARG A 344 -16.06 3.83 8.06
CA ARG A 344 -17.24 4.65 8.40
C ARG A 344 -17.95 5.19 7.16
N VAL A 345 -17.45 4.86 5.97
CA VAL A 345 -17.84 5.50 4.71
C VAL A 345 -18.09 4.44 3.67
N SER A 346 -18.91 4.76 2.67
CA SER A 346 -19.19 3.86 1.56
C SER A 346 -17.94 3.73 0.69
N VAL A 347 -17.34 2.54 0.71
CA VAL A 347 -16.17 2.20 -0.09
C VAL A 347 -16.62 1.36 -1.28
N LEU A 348 -16.36 1.85 -2.47
CA LEU A 348 -16.57 1.10 -3.71
C LEU A 348 -15.33 0.24 -3.94
N PRO A 349 -15.50 -1.09 -4.14
CA PRO A 349 -14.41 -2.01 -4.40
C PRO A 349 -13.94 -1.87 -5.86
N THR A 350 -13.43 -0.70 -6.20
CA THR A 350 -12.86 -0.41 -7.51
C THR A 350 -11.42 -0.88 -7.57
N ARG A 351 -11.02 -1.40 -8.72
CA ARG A 351 -9.63 -1.75 -9.06
C ARG A 351 -9.15 -0.83 -10.18
N ASN A 352 -7.84 -0.72 -10.40
CA ASN A 352 -7.27 0.07 -11.50
C ASN A 352 -7.64 1.57 -11.47
N ILE A 353 -7.68 2.15 -10.28
CA ILE A 353 -7.73 3.60 -10.09
C ILE A 353 -6.45 4.02 -9.38
N VAL A 354 -5.77 5.02 -9.92
CA VAL A 354 -4.59 5.64 -9.30
C VAL A 354 -4.90 7.10 -9.02
N ALA A 355 -4.47 7.59 -7.85
CA ALA A 355 -4.54 9.01 -7.50
C ALA A 355 -3.18 9.55 -7.08
N THR A 356 -2.74 10.61 -7.73
CA THR A 356 -1.45 11.30 -7.48
C THR A 356 -1.69 12.75 -7.12
N LEU A 357 -1.31 13.17 -5.92
CA LEU A 357 -1.33 14.58 -5.54
C LEU A 357 0.07 15.19 -5.75
N ASP A 358 0.18 16.08 -6.72
CA ASP A 358 1.35 16.93 -6.96
C ASP A 358 1.27 18.18 -6.07
N THR A 359 2.23 18.32 -5.16
CA THR A 359 2.27 19.41 -4.18
C THR A 359 2.81 20.71 -4.76
N VAL A 360 3.56 20.65 -5.86
CA VAL A 360 4.14 21.83 -6.52
C VAL A 360 3.10 22.48 -7.42
N SER A 361 2.36 21.68 -8.17
CA SER A 361 1.31 22.21 -9.07
C SER A 361 -0.09 22.26 -8.45
N HIS A 362 -0.24 21.86 -7.17
CA HIS A 362 -1.52 21.79 -6.46
C HIS A 362 -2.60 21.04 -7.26
N ARG A 363 -2.21 19.87 -7.78
CA ARG A 363 -3.02 19.09 -8.71
C ARG A 363 -3.16 17.65 -8.26
N LEU A 364 -4.39 17.18 -8.15
CA LEU A 364 -4.70 15.76 -8.04
C LEU A 364 -4.95 15.18 -9.42
N THR A 365 -4.15 14.20 -9.82
CA THR A 365 -4.40 13.43 -11.04
C THR A 365 -5.08 12.11 -10.68
N LEU A 366 -6.24 11.85 -11.28
CA LEU A 366 -6.97 10.59 -11.19
C LEU A 366 -6.85 9.86 -12.53
N VAL A 367 -6.21 8.71 -12.53
CA VAL A 367 -6.14 7.82 -13.69
C VAL A 367 -7.08 6.64 -13.45
N ILE A 368 -8.08 6.51 -14.32
CA ILE A 368 -9.17 5.54 -14.16
C ILE A 368 -9.17 4.62 -15.39
N SER A 369 -9.05 3.31 -15.20
CA SER A 369 -9.19 2.38 -16.33
C SER A 369 -10.63 2.33 -16.84
N GLY A 370 -10.83 1.91 -18.10
CA GLY A 370 -12.17 1.69 -18.64
C GLY A 370 -13.04 0.75 -17.78
N SER A 371 -12.46 -0.34 -17.25
CA SER A 371 -13.16 -1.29 -16.38
C SER A 371 -13.54 -0.70 -15.01
N ALA A 372 -12.69 0.15 -14.44
CA ALA A 372 -13.01 0.88 -13.23
C ALA A 372 -14.14 1.88 -13.48
N LEU A 373 -14.06 2.61 -14.59
CA LEU A 373 -15.03 3.64 -14.97
C LEU A 373 -16.45 3.09 -15.09
N GLU A 374 -16.64 1.90 -15.68
CA GLU A 374 -17.96 1.28 -15.78
C GLU A 374 -18.59 1.01 -14.40
N LEU A 375 -17.79 0.52 -13.45
CA LEU A 375 -18.23 0.29 -12.07
C LEU A 375 -18.55 1.63 -11.37
N ILE A 376 -17.67 2.62 -11.52
CA ILE A 376 -17.88 3.97 -10.98
C ILE A 376 -19.18 4.55 -11.53
N GLN A 377 -19.43 4.48 -12.84
CA GLN A 377 -20.63 5.02 -13.47
C GLN A 377 -21.89 4.30 -12.96
N ALA A 378 -21.86 2.97 -12.85
CA ALA A 378 -23.00 2.20 -12.34
C ALA A 378 -23.37 2.58 -10.90
N ASP A 379 -22.37 2.85 -10.05
CA ASP A 379 -22.62 3.28 -8.68
C ASP A 379 -22.99 4.76 -8.58
N LEU A 380 -22.34 5.64 -9.36
CA LEU A 380 -22.66 7.08 -9.39
C LEU A 380 -24.08 7.35 -9.86
N GLN A 381 -24.65 6.53 -10.75
CA GLN A 381 -26.06 6.64 -11.14
C GLN A 381 -27.04 6.53 -9.96
N ARG A 382 -26.62 5.94 -8.83
CA ARG A 382 -27.42 5.87 -7.59
C ARG A 382 -27.37 7.17 -6.79
N PHE A 383 -26.43 8.06 -7.09
CA PHE A 383 -26.18 9.31 -6.37
C PHE A 383 -26.09 10.53 -7.31
N PRO A 384 -27.13 10.81 -8.13
CA PRO A 384 -27.08 11.93 -9.06
C PRO A 384 -27.13 13.28 -8.30
N PRO A 385 -26.39 14.30 -8.77
CA PRO A 385 -26.23 15.59 -8.08
C PRO A 385 -27.54 16.38 -7.82
N ASN A 386 -28.60 16.15 -8.60
CA ASN A 386 -29.83 16.97 -8.60
C ASN A 386 -31.11 16.19 -8.27
N SER A 387 -31.05 15.08 -7.52
CA SER A 387 -32.28 14.32 -7.23
C SER A 387 -33.16 15.06 -6.20
N PRO A 388 -34.40 15.47 -6.58
CA PRO A 388 -35.29 16.27 -5.72
C PRO A 388 -35.81 15.51 -4.49
N HIS A 389 -35.64 14.19 -4.44
CA HIS A 389 -36.01 13.36 -3.30
C HIS A 389 -34.87 13.16 -2.30
N HIS A 390 -33.67 13.65 -2.62
CA HIS A 390 -32.50 13.58 -1.77
C HIS A 390 -32.22 14.90 -1.02
N HIS A 391 -33.28 15.50 -0.47
CA HIS A 391 -33.12 16.54 0.57
C HIS A 391 -32.48 16.01 1.87
N PHE A 392 -32.25 14.68 1.95
CA PHE A 392 -31.41 14.00 2.93
C PHE A 392 -29.91 13.91 2.54
N ILE A 393 -29.43 14.68 1.55
CA ILE A 393 -27.99 14.95 1.37
C ILE A 393 -27.52 15.98 2.44
N SER A 394 -28.01 15.85 3.67
CA SER A 394 -27.31 16.31 4.87
C SER A 394 -26.24 15.29 5.29
N ASP A 395 -26.39 14.03 4.88
CA ASP A 395 -25.30 13.05 4.90
C ASP A 395 -24.57 13.13 3.56
N VAL A 396 -23.71 14.14 3.47
CA VAL A 396 -22.58 14.28 2.54
C VAL A 396 -22.37 13.02 1.70
N VAL A 397 -22.79 13.05 0.42
CA VAL A 397 -22.49 11.95 -0.51
C VAL A 397 -20.99 11.75 -0.48
N ARG A 398 -20.61 10.64 0.13
CA ARG A 398 -19.23 10.28 0.35
C ARG A 398 -18.95 9.00 -0.42
N VAL A 399 -18.42 9.18 -1.62
CA VAL A 399 -18.00 8.06 -2.46
C VAL A 399 -16.51 7.88 -2.27
N THR A 400 -16.11 6.75 -1.69
CA THR A 400 -14.71 6.41 -1.48
C THR A 400 -14.30 5.30 -2.42
N PHE A 401 -13.18 5.48 -3.10
CA PHE A 401 -12.57 4.48 -3.97
C PHE A 401 -11.29 3.97 -3.34
N LEU A 402 -11.10 2.65 -3.35
CA LEU A 402 -9.79 2.08 -3.07
C LEU A 402 -8.90 2.26 -4.29
N LEU A 403 -7.65 2.65 -4.03
CA LEU A 403 -6.66 2.90 -5.07
C LEU A 403 -5.74 1.70 -5.24
N ASP A 404 -5.25 1.55 -6.47
CA ASP A 404 -4.23 0.58 -6.83
C ASP A 404 -2.82 1.17 -6.68
N LEU A 405 -1.82 0.31 -6.79
CA LEU A 405 -0.43 0.72 -6.84
C LEU A 405 -0.09 1.29 -8.21
N ASP A 406 0.51 2.47 -8.20
CA ASP A 406 1.26 3.04 -9.31
C ASP A 406 2.75 2.77 -9.18
N ALA A 407 3.34 2.21 -10.24
CA ALA A 407 4.77 2.02 -10.38
C ALA A 407 5.52 3.36 -10.60
N GLY A 408 4.83 4.40 -11.08
CA GLY A 408 5.36 5.75 -11.28
C GLY A 408 5.35 6.63 -10.03
N ALA A 409 4.79 6.14 -8.91
CA ALA A 409 4.71 6.91 -7.68
C ALA A 409 6.09 7.31 -7.15
N GLN A 410 6.22 8.54 -6.66
CA GLN A 410 7.43 8.99 -5.95
C GLN A 410 7.34 8.71 -4.44
N ALA A 411 6.12 8.78 -3.90
CA ALA A 411 5.81 8.52 -2.51
C ALA A 411 4.37 8.00 -2.34
N TYR A 412 4.12 7.26 -1.28
CA TYR A 412 2.81 6.84 -0.80
C TYR A 412 2.57 7.43 0.57
N LEU A 413 1.34 7.84 0.83
CA LEU A 413 0.87 8.06 2.18
C LEU A 413 0.67 6.71 2.85
N THR A 414 1.15 6.57 4.08
CA THR A 414 0.90 5.42 4.95
C THR A 414 0.33 5.91 6.28
N TRP A 415 -0.56 5.12 6.87
CA TRP A 415 -1.24 5.49 8.11
C TRP A 415 -1.65 4.25 8.90
N ARG A 416 -1.59 4.33 10.23
CA ARG A 416 -2.09 3.33 11.17
C ARG A 416 -2.81 3.99 12.34
N THR A 417 -3.69 3.23 12.98
CA THR A 417 -4.35 3.62 14.23
C THR A 417 -3.33 4.08 15.26
N GLY A 418 -3.58 5.24 15.86
CA GLY A 418 -2.68 5.89 16.81
C GLY A 418 -1.76 6.93 16.18
N GLN A 419 -1.74 7.09 14.85
CA GLN A 419 -1.06 8.20 14.19
C GLN A 419 -2.01 9.38 14.00
N ASP A 420 -1.56 10.57 14.38
CA ASP A 420 -2.32 11.82 14.23
C ASP A 420 -2.39 12.30 12.76
N ALA A 421 -1.40 11.94 11.94
CA ALA A 421 -1.26 12.34 10.55
C ALA A 421 -0.62 11.21 9.71
N PRO A 422 -0.78 11.21 8.37
CA PRO A 422 -0.05 10.29 7.51
C PRO A 422 1.47 10.40 7.67
N ALA A 423 2.13 9.25 7.57
CA ALA A 423 3.54 9.19 7.23
C ALA A 423 3.71 9.17 5.70
N ILE A 424 4.89 9.60 5.24
CA ILE A 424 5.27 9.54 3.83
C ILE A 424 6.29 8.41 3.69
N PHE A 425 5.95 7.41 2.89
CA PHE A 425 6.87 6.38 2.42
C PHE A 425 7.33 6.77 1.01
N ASN A 426 8.63 6.86 0.73
CA ASN A 426 9.13 7.47 -0.51
C ASN A 426 10.24 6.67 -1.18
N ALA A 427 10.25 6.70 -2.52
CA ALA A 427 11.29 6.09 -3.37
C ALA A 427 12.61 6.87 -3.33
N ARG A 428 12.50 8.19 -3.14
CA ARG A 428 13.59 9.16 -3.31
C ARG A 428 13.44 10.29 -2.29
N PRO A 429 14.54 10.94 -1.86
CA PRO A 429 14.47 12.12 -1.00
C PRO A 429 13.60 13.22 -1.61
N ASN A 430 12.85 13.93 -0.77
CA ASN A 430 12.04 15.11 -1.15
C ASN A 430 11.06 14.86 -2.32
N PRO A 431 10.10 13.92 -2.18
CA PRO A 431 9.10 13.67 -3.22
C PRO A 431 8.25 14.93 -3.46
N THR A 432 8.01 15.26 -4.73
CA THR A 432 7.15 16.40 -5.12
C THR A 432 5.70 15.97 -5.36
N SER A 433 5.44 14.66 -5.34
CA SER A 433 4.11 14.10 -5.42
C SER A 433 3.97 12.89 -4.50
N TYR A 434 2.76 12.65 -4.01
CA TYR A 434 2.45 11.46 -3.24
C TYR A 434 1.12 10.85 -3.67
N HIS A 435 1.03 9.54 -3.50
CA HIS A 435 -0.11 8.71 -3.82
C HIS A 435 -0.90 8.38 -2.57
N GLY A 436 -2.22 8.41 -2.67
CA GLY A 436 -3.11 7.88 -1.64
C GLY A 436 -3.33 6.38 -1.81
N CYS A 437 -3.81 5.73 -0.75
CA CYS A 437 -4.30 4.36 -0.76
C CYS A 437 -5.82 4.27 -1.02
N TRP A 438 -6.51 5.39 -0.85
CA TRP A 438 -7.91 5.59 -1.21
C TRP A 438 -8.14 7.05 -1.58
N VAL A 439 -9.22 7.33 -2.30
CA VAL A 439 -9.68 8.70 -2.58
C VAL A 439 -11.16 8.84 -2.23
N SER A 440 -11.52 9.89 -1.51
CA SER A 440 -12.88 10.16 -1.07
C SER A 440 -13.39 11.44 -1.69
N LEU A 441 -14.54 11.36 -2.37
CA LEU A 441 -15.29 12.48 -2.90
C LEU A 441 -16.36 12.85 -1.90
N THR A 442 -16.25 14.04 -1.32
CA THR A 442 -17.04 14.48 -0.15
C THR A 442 -17.73 15.80 -0.49
N GLY A 443 -19.06 15.82 -0.51
CA GLY A 443 -19.84 17.06 -0.62
C GLY A 443 -19.74 17.94 0.64
N ILE A 444 -19.83 19.26 0.47
CA ILE A 444 -19.96 20.21 1.58
C ILE A 444 -21.46 20.45 1.80
N GLY A 445 -21.94 20.26 3.03
CA GLY A 445 -23.34 20.49 3.39
C GLY A 445 -23.72 21.98 3.37
N GLN A 446 -25.00 22.31 3.22
CA GLN A 446 -25.45 23.71 3.20
C GLN A 446 -25.11 24.48 4.48
N GLU A 447 -25.23 23.84 5.64
CA GLU A 447 -24.86 24.44 6.93
C GLU A 447 -23.35 24.70 7.04
N GLU A 448 -22.53 23.75 6.58
CA GLU A 448 -21.08 23.88 6.51
C GLU A 448 -20.67 25.01 5.57
N GLU A 449 -21.34 25.14 4.42
CA GLU A 449 -21.11 26.20 3.45
C GLU A 449 -21.43 27.59 4.02
N GLN A 450 -22.54 27.72 4.76
CA GLN A 450 -22.91 28.98 5.43
C GLN A 450 -21.94 29.37 6.54
N SER A 451 -21.37 28.38 7.25
CA SER A 451 -20.46 28.62 8.36
C SER A 451 -19.10 29.21 7.94
N GLN A 452 -18.75 29.16 6.64
CA GLN A 452 -17.42 29.48 6.08
C GLN A 452 -16.24 28.70 6.71
N VAL A 453 -16.51 27.75 7.63
CA VAL A 453 -15.49 26.94 8.29
C VAL A 453 -14.90 25.91 7.31
N HIS A 454 -15.73 25.42 6.39
CA HIS A 454 -15.32 24.43 5.41
C HIS A 454 -15.20 25.04 4.02
N LYS A 455 -13.96 25.00 3.49
CA LYS A 455 -13.63 25.41 2.14
C LYS A 455 -13.51 24.18 1.26
N GLU A 456 -13.85 24.35 -0.03
CA GLU A 456 -13.45 23.39 -1.04
C GLU A 456 -11.93 23.24 -1.05
N GLY A 457 -11.45 22.04 -1.33
CA GLY A 457 -10.02 21.79 -1.42
C GLY A 457 -9.68 20.31 -1.46
N ILE A 458 -8.39 20.06 -1.60
CA ILE A 458 -7.83 18.71 -1.64
C ILE A 458 -6.90 18.57 -0.44
N SER A 459 -7.14 17.55 0.39
CA SER A 459 -6.34 17.33 1.59
C SER A 459 -5.97 15.87 1.75
N SER A 460 -4.81 15.59 2.31
CA SER A 460 -4.47 14.25 2.79
C SER A 460 -5.22 13.98 4.09
N ARG A 461 -5.69 12.74 4.24
CA ARG A 461 -6.35 12.29 5.47
C ARG A 461 -6.08 10.81 5.64
N GLU A 462 -5.56 10.41 6.80
CA GLU A 462 -4.95 9.10 6.97
C GLU A 462 -3.97 8.85 5.80
N ASP A 463 -3.99 7.67 5.19
CA ASP A 463 -3.22 7.32 4.00
C ASP A 463 -3.95 7.59 2.67
N GLY A 464 -5.03 8.37 2.67
CA GLY A 464 -5.79 8.70 1.46
C GLY A 464 -5.87 10.18 1.17
N ILE A 465 -6.64 10.49 0.12
CA ILE A 465 -6.86 11.85 -0.38
C ILE A 465 -8.36 12.16 -0.30
N GLU A 466 -8.72 13.24 0.37
CA GLU A 466 -10.10 13.72 0.51
C GLU A 466 -10.31 14.97 -0.34
N LEU A 467 -11.30 14.92 -1.23
CA LEU A 467 -11.76 16.05 -2.03
C LEU A 467 -13.05 16.58 -1.38
N LYS A 468 -13.01 17.82 -0.91
CA LYS A 468 -14.19 18.52 -0.40
C LYS A 468 -14.71 19.47 -1.46
N MET A 469 -15.98 19.31 -1.84
CA MET A 469 -16.57 19.98 -3.01
C MET A 469 -17.95 20.56 -2.68
N ARG A 470 -18.25 21.74 -3.21
CA ARG A 470 -19.61 22.28 -3.27
C ARG A 470 -20.42 21.53 -4.33
N SER A 471 -21.74 21.68 -4.29
CA SER A 471 -22.66 21.03 -5.24
C SER A 471 -22.30 21.29 -6.71
N SER A 472 -21.91 22.52 -7.06
CA SER A 472 -21.52 22.86 -8.44
C SER A 472 -20.21 22.21 -8.90
N THR A 473 -19.26 22.01 -7.99
CA THR A 473 -18.00 21.31 -8.29
C THR A 473 -18.23 19.81 -8.38
N TRP A 474 -19.05 19.25 -7.48
CA TRP A 474 -19.49 17.87 -7.56
C TRP A 474 -20.22 17.58 -8.89
N GLU A 475 -21.15 18.44 -9.31
CA GLU A 475 -21.87 18.27 -10.58
C GLU A 475 -20.92 18.24 -11.78
N ARG A 476 -19.92 19.13 -11.82
CA ARG A 476 -18.89 19.11 -12.88
C ARG A 476 -18.06 17.83 -12.89
N LEU A 477 -17.63 17.37 -11.72
CA LEU A 477 -16.88 16.12 -11.59
C LEU A 477 -17.72 14.91 -11.99
N TYR A 478 -18.97 14.87 -11.54
CA TYR A 478 -19.95 13.84 -11.90
C TYR A 478 -20.14 13.79 -13.42
N GLN A 479 -20.38 14.94 -14.07
CA GLN A 479 -20.55 14.99 -15.52
C GLN A 479 -19.30 14.49 -16.26
N ALA A 480 -18.10 14.87 -15.82
CA ALA A 480 -16.85 14.40 -16.41
C ALA A 480 -16.67 12.88 -16.31
N LEU A 481 -17.04 12.28 -15.17
CA LEU A 481 -17.02 10.84 -14.97
C LEU A 481 -18.09 10.13 -15.82
N MET A 482 -19.28 10.71 -15.95
CA MET A 482 -20.37 10.13 -16.75
C MET A 482 -20.13 10.23 -18.26
N SER A 483 -19.51 11.31 -18.73
CA SER A 483 -19.25 11.55 -20.16
C SER A 483 -18.05 10.76 -20.72
N LYS A 484 -17.23 10.16 -19.86
CA LYS A 484 -15.97 9.49 -20.23
C LYS A 484 -14.96 10.42 -20.93
N THR A 485 -15.07 11.74 -20.72
CA THR A 485 -14.16 12.73 -21.33
C THR A 485 -13.12 13.20 -20.31
N PRO A 486 -11.82 13.17 -20.64
CA PRO A 486 -10.80 13.75 -19.77
C PRO A 486 -11.16 15.19 -19.40
N ALA A 487 -10.97 15.56 -18.14
CA ALA A 487 -11.41 16.85 -17.63
C ALA A 487 -10.48 17.39 -16.56
N THR A 488 -10.41 18.71 -16.47
CA THR A 488 -9.76 19.41 -15.35
C THR A 488 -10.84 20.18 -14.60
N VAL A 489 -11.10 19.77 -13.36
CA VAL A 489 -12.13 20.35 -12.51
C VAL A 489 -11.45 21.16 -11.40
N PRO A 490 -11.70 22.46 -11.28
CA PRO A 490 -11.18 23.25 -10.17
C PRO A 490 -11.91 22.89 -8.87
N VAL A 491 -11.16 22.69 -7.79
CA VAL A 491 -11.66 22.36 -6.45
C VAL A 491 -10.98 23.30 -5.45
N GLY A 492 -11.65 24.40 -5.10
CA GLY A 492 -11.04 25.44 -4.28
C GLY A 492 -9.89 26.14 -5.02
N SER A 493 -8.70 26.13 -4.43
CA SER A 493 -7.46 26.66 -5.04
C SER A 493 -6.70 25.62 -5.88
N GLU A 494 -7.15 24.37 -5.82
CA GLU A 494 -6.49 23.22 -6.42
C GLU A 494 -7.26 22.73 -7.66
N THR A 495 -6.67 21.77 -8.37
CA THR A 495 -7.30 21.18 -9.56
C THR A 495 -7.30 19.66 -9.50
N VAL A 496 -8.37 19.05 -10.03
CA VAL A 496 -8.49 17.62 -10.23
C VAL A 496 -8.44 17.35 -11.73
N GLN A 497 -7.42 16.63 -12.18
CA GLN A 497 -7.28 16.18 -13.55
C GLN A 497 -7.73 14.72 -13.63
N ILE A 498 -8.77 14.45 -14.41
CA ILE A 498 -9.27 13.10 -14.68
C ILE A 498 -8.74 12.64 -16.04
N SER A 499 -8.09 11.48 -16.04
CA SER A 499 -7.55 10.82 -17.22
C SER A 499 -8.06 9.37 -17.28
N TYR A 500 -8.27 8.86 -18.50
CA TYR A 500 -8.72 7.49 -18.73
C TYR A 500 -7.62 6.70 -19.43
N ALA A 501 -7.33 5.49 -18.91
CA ALA A 501 -6.27 4.59 -19.39
C ALA A 501 -6.81 3.42 -20.22
#